data_AF-A0A1G9TXX6-F1
#
_entry.id   AF-A0A1G9TXX6-F1
#
_cell.length_a   1.000
_cell.length_b   1.000
_cell.length_c   1.000
_cell.angle_alpha   90.00
_cell.angle_beta   90.00
_cell.angle_gamma   90.00
#
_symmetry.space_group_name_H-M   'P 1'
#
loop_
_entity.id
_entity.type
_entity.pdbx_description
1 polymer ?
#
loop_
_entity_poly.entity_id
_entity_poly.type
_entity_poly.pdbx_seq_one_letter_code
_entity_poly.pdbx_strand_id
1 'polypeptide(L)'
;MRQAFFVVLACLSFGAHAQPAPAGIKEMIVTGGLSSGKTYQVAEHCGAPAETLKAYKVRFDADTKGGEQLYASLGINIEQVFLQGRKEGDAFYASIKAAPNRDVVCSQTLALVKSQGARH
;
A
#
# COMPACT_ATOMS: atom_id res chain seq x y z
N MET A 1 1.02 -48.50 38.43
CA MET A 1 0.74 -47.92 39.76
C MET A 1 0.05 -46.56 39.57
N ARG A 2 -1.09 -46.35 40.27
CA ARG A 2 -1.76 -45.08 40.69
C ARG A 2 -1.75 -43.88 39.72
N GLN A 3 -2.87 -43.50 39.10
CA GLN A 3 -4.05 -42.75 39.61
C GLN A 3 -3.77 -41.35 40.22
N ALA A 4 -4.29 -40.31 39.54
CA ALA A 4 -5.08 -39.17 40.06
C ALA A 4 -5.66 -38.44 38.81
N PHE A 5 -6.93 -38.54 38.41
CA PHE A 5 -8.21 -38.01 38.94
C PHE A 5 -8.37 -36.48 38.97
N PHE A 6 -9.53 -36.04 38.45
CA PHE A 6 -10.20 -34.71 38.41
C PHE A 6 -9.93 -33.83 37.16
N VAL A 7 -10.82 -33.82 36.16
CA VAL A 7 -12.10 -33.05 36.02
C VAL A 7 -11.81 -31.55 36.02
N VAL A 8 -12.02 -30.80 34.92
CA VAL A 8 -13.30 -30.15 34.59
C VAL A 8 -13.54 -30.06 33.07
N LEU A 9 -14.74 -30.50 32.69
CA LEU A 9 -15.43 -30.31 31.43
C LEU A 9 -16.08 -28.90 31.40
N ALA A 10 -16.20 -28.29 30.21
CA ALA A 10 -16.96 -27.06 29.88
C ALA A 10 -16.26 -25.74 30.24
N CYS A 11 -16.11 -24.75 29.35
CA CYS A 11 -17.16 -24.16 28.53
C CYS A 11 -16.72 -23.82 27.10
N LEU A 12 -17.48 -24.32 26.11
CA LEU A 12 -17.71 -23.64 24.84
C LEU A 12 -18.40 -22.31 25.14
N SER A 13 -17.70 -21.19 25.02
CA SER A 13 -18.33 -19.87 24.99
C SER A 13 -17.42 -18.88 24.27
N PHE A 14 -17.74 -18.65 23.00
CA PHE A 14 -17.52 -17.39 22.27
C PHE A 14 -16.21 -16.64 22.54
N GLY A 15 -15.18 -17.00 21.78
CA GLY A 15 -14.06 -16.13 21.52
C GLY A 15 -13.61 -16.42 20.10
N ALA A 16 -14.04 -15.58 19.15
CA ALA A 16 -13.47 -15.55 17.82
C ALA A 16 -11.94 -15.49 17.98
N HIS A 17 -11.26 -16.60 17.70
CA HIS A 17 -9.84 -16.56 17.47
C HIS A 17 -9.69 -15.75 16.19
N ALA A 18 -9.50 -14.45 16.33
CA ALA A 18 -8.92 -13.62 15.30
C ALA A 18 -7.59 -14.30 14.97
N GLN A 19 -7.60 -15.12 13.92
CA GLN A 19 -6.38 -15.61 13.32
C GLN A 19 -5.57 -14.34 13.02
N PRO A 20 -4.37 -14.18 13.58
CA PRO A 20 -3.55 -13.05 13.23
C PRO A 20 -3.38 -13.13 11.72
N ALA A 21 -3.86 -12.11 11.02
CA ALA A 21 -3.68 -12.02 9.59
C ALA A 21 -2.20 -12.26 9.29
N PRO A 22 -1.85 -13.14 8.34
CA PRO A 22 -0.47 -13.53 8.13
C PRO A 22 0.37 -12.27 7.92
N ALA A 23 1.44 -12.13 8.70
CA ALA A 23 2.22 -10.90 8.83
C ALA A 23 2.64 -10.29 7.47
N GLY A 24 2.75 -11.10 6.41
CA GLY A 24 3.06 -10.65 5.05
C GLY A 24 1.95 -9.84 4.36
N ILE A 25 0.66 -10.01 4.69
CA ILE A 25 -0.43 -9.26 4.01
C ILE A 25 -0.35 -7.77 4.36
N LYS A 26 -0.12 -7.46 5.64
CA LYS A 26 0.04 -6.08 6.09
C LYS A 26 1.20 -5.38 5.40
N GLU A 27 2.36 -6.03 5.34
CA GLU A 27 3.55 -5.50 4.68
C GLU A 27 3.34 -5.29 3.18
N MET A 28 2.68 -6.23 2.50
CA MET A 28 2.34 -6.08 1.08
C MET A 28 1.44 -4.88 0.80
N ILE A 29 0.40 -4.68 1.61
CA ILE A 29 -0.54 -3.54 1.47
C ILE A 29 0.21 -2.22 1.70
N VAL A 30 1.01 -2.15 2.77
CA VAL A 30 1.80 -0.95 3.08
C VAL A 30 2.81 -0.65 1.96
N THR A 31 3.56 -1.66 1.50
CA THR A 31 4.55 -1.51 0.43
C THR A 31 3.89 -1.07 -0.88
N GLY A 32 2.74 -1.65 -1.22
CA GLY A 32 1.96 -1.26 -2.40
C GLY A 32 1.48 0.20 -2.32
N GLY A 33 0.96 0.62 -1.17
CA GLY A 33 0.52 1.99 -0.94
C GLY A 33 1.67 3.01 -1.02
N LEU A 34 2.80 2.71 -0.35
CA LEU A 34 3.99 3.56 -0.38
C LEU A 34 4.54 3.70 -1.80
N SER A 35 4.68 2.57 -2.51
CA SER A 35 5.18 2.53 -3.88
C SER A 35 4.28 3.31 -4.84
N SER A 36 2.96 3.21 -4.68
CA SER A 36 1.98 3.95 -5.50
C SER A 36 2.07 5.46 -5.25
N GLY A 37 2.15 5.88 -3.98
CA GLY A 37 2.33 7.29 -3.62
C GLY A 37 3.66 7.86 -4.13
N LYS A 38 4.74 7.09 -4.00
CA LYS A 38 6.07 7.46 -4.51
C LYS A 38 6.05 7.63 -6.01
N THR A 39 5.47 6.66 -6.73
CA THR A 39 5.34 6.70 -8.19
C THR A 39 4.55 7.92 -8.65
N TYR A 40 3.42 8.20 -8.00
CA TYR A 40 2.63 9.40 -8.26
C TYR A 40 3.46 10.69 -8.13
N GLN A 41 4.16 10.84 -7.01
CA GLN A 41 4.91 12.07 -6.73
C GLN A 41 6.11 12.25 -7.68
N VAL A 42 6.82 11.17 -7.99
CA VAL A 42 7.93 11.24 -8.95
C VAL A 42 7.41 11.58 -10.34
N ALA A 43 6.27 11.01 -10.75
CA ALA A 43 5.64 11.35 -12.03
C ALA A 43 5.23 12.83 -12.09
N GLU A 44 4.68 13.38 -11.01
CA GLU A 44 4.33 14.80 -10.88
C GLU A 44 5.57 15.69 -11.09
N HIS A 45 6.68 15.40 -10.38
CA HIS A 45 7.95 16.12 -10.56
C HIS A 45 8.53 16.00 -11.97
N CYS A 46 8.34 14.84 -12.61
CA CYS A 46 8.78 14.57 -13.97
C CYS A 46 7.85 15.15 -15.05
N GLY A 47 6.79 15.89 -14.67
CA GLY A 47 5.93 16.60 -15.62
C GLY A 47 4.76 15.77 -16.17
N ALA A 48 4.27 14.78 -15.43
CA ALA A 48 3.07 14.05 -15.83
C ALA A 48 1.87 15.01 -15.95
N PRO A 49 1.03 14.88 -17.01
CA PRO A 49 -0.18 15.69 -17.13
C PRO A 49 -1.13 15.46 -15.95
N ALA A 50 -1.81 16.52 -15.50
CA ALA A 50 -2.76 16.44 -14.39
C ALA A 50 -3.84 15.36 -14.60
N GLU A 51 -4.36 15.22 -15.82
CA GLU A 51 -5.34 14.17 -16.17
C GLU A 51 -4.76 12.76 -16.00
N THR A 52 -3.47 12.55 -16.32
CA THR A 52 -2.80 11.25 -16.14
C THR A 52 -2.62 10.92 -14.66
N LEU A 53 -2.19 11.91 -13.86
CA LEU A 53 -2.07 11.76 -12.40
C LEU A 53 -3.44 11.49 -11.76
N LYS A 54 -4.48 12.22 -12.19
CA LYS A 54 -5.85 12.00 -11.73
C LYS A 54 -6.32 10.59 -12.04
N ALA A 55 -6.15 10.10 -13.28
CA ALA A 55 -6.52 8.74 -13.65
C ALA A 55 -5.76 7.69 -12.82
N TYR A 56 -4.45 7.89 -12.60
CA TYR A 56 -3.64 7.02 -11.75
C TYR A 56 -4.15 6.95 -10.31
N LYS A 57 -4.48 8.11 -9.71
CA LYS A 57 -5.02 8.17 -8.34
C LYS A 57 -6.41 7.54 -8.25
N VAL A 58 -7.29 7.81 -9.20
CA VAL A 58 -8.63 7.20 -9.26
C VAL A 58 -8.52 5.68 -9.31
N ARG A 59 -7.56 5.15 -10.07
CA ARG A 59 -7.34 3.71 -10.10
C ARG A 59 -6.83 3.16 -8.77
N PHE A 60 -5.85 3.82 -8.13
CA PHE A 60 -5.41 3.43 -6.79
C PHE A 60 -6.58 3.41 -5.79
N ASP A 61 -7.45 4.40 -5.86
CA ASP A 61 -8.65 4.47 -5.01
C ASP A 61 -9.63 3.34 -5.33
N ALA A 62 -9.81 3.00 -6.61
CA ALA A 62 -10.64 1.88 -7.01
C ALA A 62 -10.06 0.52 -6.58
N ASP A 63 -8.75 0.33 -6.70
CA ASP A 63 -8.04 -0.91 -6.34
C ASP A 63 -7.98 -1.12 -4.80
N THR A 64 -8.13 -0.05 -4.02
CA THR A 64 -8.16 -0.11 -2.54
C THR A 64 -9.58 -0.08 -1.96
N LYS A 65 -10.57 0.31 -2.76
CA LYS A 65 -11.98 0.26 -2.40
C LYS A 65 -12.45 -1.17 -2.15
N GLY A 66 -13.25 -1.37 -1.10
CA GLY A 66 -13.70 -2.71 -0.66
C GLY A 66 -12.70 -3.42 0.27
N GLY A 67 -11.48 -2.90 0.43
CA GLY A 67 -10.48 -3.40 1.37
C GLY A 67 -10.57 -2.78 2.77
N GLU A 68 -11.53 -1.88 3.04
CA GLU A 68 -11.52 -0.98 4.20
C GLU A 68 -11.57 -1.75 5.52
N GLN A 69 -12.40 -2.79 5.61
CA GLN A 69 -12.50 -3.62 6.81
C GLN A 69 -11.19 -4.39 7.06
N LEU A 70 -10.56 -4.91 6.01
CA LEU A 70 -9.26 -5.57 6.12
C LEU A 70 -8.19 -4.59 6.59
N TYR A 71 -8.10 -3.41 5.96
CA TYR A 71 -7.14 -2.38 6.35
C TYR A 71 -7.32 -1.95 7.80
N ALA A 72 -8.56 -1.71 8.23
CA ALA A 72 -8.89 -1.38 9.61
C ALA A 72 -8.45 -2.48 10.58
N SER A 73 -8.73 -3.75 10.27
CA SER A 73 -8.31 -4.89 11.11
C SER A 73 -6.79 -5.02 11.24
N LEU A 74 -6.04 -4.52 10.26
CA LEU A 74 -4.58 -4.50 10.23
C LEU A 74 -3.98 -3.21 10.81
N GLY A 75 -4.81 -2.24 11.21
CA GLY A 75 -4.39 -0.91 11.65
C GLY A 75 -3.74 -0.08 10.54
N ILE A 76 -4.18 -0.26 9.29
CA ILE A 76 -3.66 0.43 8.11
C ILE A 76 -4.65 1.52 7.70
N ASN A 77 -4.17 2.75 7.56
CA ASN A 77 -4.86 3.79 6.82
C ASN A 77 -4.20 3.94 5.45
N ILE A 78 -4.82 3.36 4.42
CA ILE A 78 -4.22 3.25 3.09
C ILE A 78 -4.01 4.61 2.41
N GLU A 79 -4.86 5.59 2.71
CA GLU A 79 -4.67 6.96 2.24
C GLU A 79 -3.44 7.62 2.88
N GLN A 80 -3.25 7.45 4.18
CA GLN A 80 -2.05 7.95 4.87
C GLN A 80 -0.78 7.25 4.39
N VAL A 81 -0.85 5.95 4.08
CA VAL A 81 0.25 5.21 3.46
C VAL A 81 0.58 5.81 2.08
N PHE A 82 -0.43 6.09 1.24
CA PHE A 82 -0.20 6.75 -0.05
C PHE A 82 0.45 8.14 0.12
N LEU A 83 -0.04 8.96 1.06
CA LEU A 83 0.53 10.28 1.35
C LEU A 83 1.96 10.18 1.87
N GLN A 84 2.27 9.17 2.68
CA GLN A 84 3.64 8.90 3.11
C GLN A 84 4.52 8.52 1.91
N GLY A 85 4.02 7.68 1.01
CA GLY A 85 4.69 7.34 -0.24
C GLY A 85 5.00 8.57 -1.08
N ARG A 86 4.08 9.56 -1.15
CA ARG A 86 4.36 10.83 -1.84
C ARG A 86 5.56 11.56 -1.25
N LYS A 87 5.63 11.68 0.08
CA LYS A 87 6.79 12.30 0.75
C LYS A 87 8.10 11.58 0.43
N GLU A 88 8.08 10.25 0.33
CA GLU A 88 9.24 9.47 -0.12
C GLU A 88 9.58 9.73 -1.58
N GLY A 89 8.58 9.96 -2.43
CA GLY A 89 8.76 10.40 -3.81
C GLY A 89 9.38 11.79 -3.92
N ASP A 90 9.02 12.74 -3.05
CA ASP A 90 9.70 14.04 -2.96
C ASP A 90 11.17 13.86 -2.59
N ALA A 91 11.46 13.08 -1.55
CA ALA A 91 12.83 12.82 -1.10
C ALA A 91 13.65 12.10 -2.18
N PHE A 92 13.05 11.13 -2.87
CA PHE A 92 13.69 10.42 -3.97
C PHE A 92 13.94 11.32 -5.17
N TYR A 93 12.95 12.13 -5.60
CA TYR A 93 13.17 13.06 -6.69
C TYR A 93 14.27 14.08 -6.35
N ALA A 94 14.30 14.56 -5.12
CA ALA A 94 15.36 15.45 -4.64
C ALA A 94 16.76 14.82 -4.73
N SER A 95 16.90 13.50 -4.56
CA SER A 95 18.18 12.81 -4.69
C SER A 95 18.61 12.57 -6.15
N ILE A 96 17.66 12.48 -7.08
CA ILE A 96 17.95 12.23 -8.51
C ILE A 96 17.89 13.48 -9.39
N LYS A 97 17.34 14.61 -8.93
CA LYS A 97 17.09 15.79 -9.79
C LYS A 97 18.34 16.37 -10.48
N ALA A 98 19.52 16.17 -9.90
CA ALA A 98 20.80 16.58 -10.45
C ALA A 98 21.65 15.39 -10.96
N ALA A 99 21.12 14.17 -10.86
CA ALA A 99 21.81 12.96 -11.29
C ALA A 99 21.70 12.77 -12.81
N PRO A 100 22.73 12.21 -13.48
CA PRO A 100 22.74 12.01 -14.92
C PRO A 100 21.66 11.04 -15.41
N ASN A 101 21.14 10.18 -14.52
CA ASN A 101 20.08 9.23 -14.84
C ASN A 101 18.66 9.78 -14.61
N ARG A 102 18.48 11.06 -14.22
CA ARG A 102 17.16 11.66 -13.97
C ARG A 102 16.20 11.41 -15.12
N ASP A 103 16.63 11.66 -16.35
CA ASP A 103 15.75 11.58 -17.53
C ASP A 103 15.29 10.14 -17.81
N VAL A 104 16.16 9.17 -17.52
CA VAL A 104 15.81 7.73 -17.59
C VAL A 104 14.76 7.40 -16.54
N VAL A 105 14.96 7.83 -15.29
CA VAL A 105 13.99 7.57 -14.22
C VAL A 105 12.64 8.25 -14.51
N CYS A 106 12.67 9.49 -14.99
CA CYS A 106 11.47 10.22 -15.35
C CYS A 106 10.73 9.55 -16.51
N SER A 107 11.41 9.21 -17.60
CA SER A 107 10.77 8.54 -18.75
C SER A 107 10.12 7.21 -18.36
N GLN A 108 10.80 6.40 -17.55
CA GLN A 108 10.25 5.13 -17.04
C GLN A 108 9.02 5.34 -16.14
N THR A 109 9.10 6.32 -15.23
CA THR A 109 7.99 6.62 -14.31
C THR A 109 6.78 7.16 -15.07
N LEU A 110 6.99 8.05 -16.05
CA LEU A 110 5.94 8.59 -16.91
C LEU A 110 5.25 7.47 -17.74
N ALA A 111 6.04 6.55 -18.30
CA ALA A 111 5.51 5.38 -18.99
C ALA A 111 4.67 4.50 -18.06
N LEU A 112 5.13 4.30 -16.82
CA LEU A 112 4.43 3.52 -15.82
C LEU A 112 3.07 4.14 -15.47
N VAL A 113 3.02 5.41 -15.08
CA VAL A 113 1.74 6.06 -14.70
C VAL A 113 0.77 6.15 -15.87
N LYS A 114 1.26 6.33 -17.10
CA LYS A 114 0.42 6.30 -18.30
C LYS A 114 -0.18 4.92 -18.52
N SER A 115 0.64 3.87 -18.43
CA SER A 115 0.18 2.47 -18.63
C SER A 115 -0.78 2.00 -17.54
N GLN A 116 -0.66 2.53 -16.32
CA GLN A 116 -1.53 2.19 -15.21
C GLN A 116 -2.80 3.04 -15.18
N GLY A 117 -2.73 4.32 -15.55
CA GLY A 117 -3.90 5.21 -15.65
C GLY A 117 -4.81 4.94 -16.85
N ALA A 118 -4.30 4.37 -17.94
CA ALA A 118 -5.06 4.14 -19.18
C ALA A 118 -5.86 2.81 -19.24
N ARG A 119 -5.78 1.95 -18.21
CA ARG A 119 -6.57 0.70 -18.17
C ARG A 119 -7.95 0.96 -17.58
N HIS A 120 -8.83 1.57 -18.36
CA HIS A 120 -10.27 1.67 -18.08
C HIS A 120 -11.05 1.57 -19.39
#